data_AF-A0A0D0TM20-F1
#
_entry.id   AF-A0A0D0TM20-F1
#
_cell.length_a   1.000
_cell.length_b   1.000
_cell.length_c   1.000
_cell.angle_alpha   90.00
_cell.angle_beta   90.00
_cell.angle_gamma   90.00
#
_symmetry.space_group_name_H-M   'P 1'
#
loop_
_entity.id
_entity.type
_entity.pdbx_description
1 polymer ?
#
loop_
_entity_poly.entity_id
_entity_poly.type
_entity_poly.pdbx_seq_one_letter_code
_entity_poly.pdbx_strand_id
1 'polypeptide(L)'
;MPIATKTYPITPFDRPAPTTEDLHWADLTELPLDLFYYAKGRTQLVERIKHALEVDDLGFWSPYERTIADTDVLDNMELINIPKYTDDYKDYPRHDIFKAHEAVIAEFHRKCWHQIARPLFVLFALAMELLEDYFVERREYGKPSQGHLRYAKFSDGSYRDIKYKKGSVVVNIADTLSFMTKAFLSRIGVLHGCRPNDNVPVMTAPSPFLERLGLISDADRNAKEKDAVTAGG
;
A
#
# COMPACT_ATOMS: atom_id res chain seq x y z
N MET A 1 -22.97 -27.13 0.15
CA MET A 1 -23.81 -26.89 1.34
C MET A 1 -23.90 -25.38 1.58
N PRO A 2 -24.99 -24.83 2.14
CA PRO A 2 -25.10 -23.41 2.41
C PRO A 2 -24.20 -22.99 3.58
N ILE A 3 -23.34 -22.00 3.36
CA ILE A 3 -22.40 -21.46 4.39
C ILE A 3 -23.14 -20.63 5.45
N ALA A 4 -24.38 -20.20 5.18
CA ALA A 4 -25.18 -19.24 5.94
C ALA A 4 -25.51 -19.60 7.40
N THR A 5 -25.13 -20.78 7.89
CA THR A 5 -25.32 -21.21 9.29
C THR A 5 -24.03 -21.22 10.13
N LYS A 6 -22.86 -20.97 9.53
CA LYS A 6 -21.58 -21.02 10.26
C LYS A 6 -21.26 -19.66 10.92
N THR A 7 -21.86 -19.41 12.07
CA THR A 7 -21.53 -18.27 12.93
C THR A 7 -20.09 -18.40 13.46
N TYR A 8 -19.17 -17.63 12.90
CA TYR A 8 -17.83 -17.47 13.46
C TYR A 8 -17.93 -16.60 14.74
N PRO A 9 -17.47 -17.06 15.92
CA PRO A 9 -17.56 -16.30 17.17
C PRO A 9 -16.47 -15.22 17.24
N ILE A 10 -16.50 -14.30 16.27
CA ILE A 10 -15.67 -13.11 16.26
C ILE A 10 -16.37 -12.06 17.12
N THR A 11 -15.88 -11.88 18.35
CA THR A 11 -16.31 -10.77 19.20
C THR A 11 -16.15 -9.46 18.42
N PRO A 12 -17.18 -8.59 18.36
CA PRO A 12 -17.03 -7.27 17.74
C PRO A 12 -15.84 -6.54 18.37
N PHE A 13 -14.97 -5.97 17.54
CA PHE A 13 -13.81 -5.22 18.02
C PHE A 13 -14.29 -3.92 18.69
N ASP A 14 -14.44 -3.95 20.00
CA ASP A 14 -14.56 -2.75 20.80
C ASP A 14 -13.20 -2.03 20.84
N ARG A 15 -13.22 -0.70 20.73
CA ARG A 15 -12.01 0.08 20.58
C ARG A 15 -11.52 0.52 21.96
N PRO A 16 -10.31 0.15 22.39
CA PRO A 16 -9.74 0.66 23.64
C PRO A 16 -9.62 2.19 23.58
N ALA A 17 -9.70 2.83 24.76
CA ALA A 17 -9.45 4.25 24.89
C ALA A 17 -8.06 4.63 24.32
N PRO A 18 -7.88 5.87 23.81
CA PRO A 18 -6.55 6.36 23.43
C PRO A 18 -5.56 6.20 24.59
N THR A 19 -4.32 5.82 24.26
CA THR A 19 -3.24 5.70 25.25
C THR A 19 -2.96 7.05 25.92
N THR A 20 -2.60 7.00 27.20
CA THR A 20 -2.09 8.13 27.99
C THR A 20 -0.57 8.12 28.12
N GLU A 21 0.11 7.08 27.61
CA GLU A 21 1.57 6.97 27.61
C GLU A 21 2.20 8.01 26.68
N ASP A 22 3.36 8.56 27.09
CA ASP A 22 4.15 9.47 26.27
C ASP A 22 5.02 8.65 25.29
N LEU A 23 4.51 8.49 24.07
CA LEU A 23 5.10 7.63 23.05
C LEU A 23 5.95 8.42 22.05
N HIS A 24 6.95 7.75 21.46
CA HIS A 24 7.82 8.34 20.45
C HIS A 24 7.10 8.38 19.08
N TRP A 25 6.20 9.35 18.94
CA TRP A 25 5.37 9.50 17.74
C TRP A 25 6.19 9.75 16.47
N ALA A 26 5.78 9.16 15.36
CA ALA A 26 6.18 9.57 14.03
C ALA A 26 5.43 10.85 13.63
N ASP A 27 6.17 11.87 13.21
CA ASP A 27 5.61 12.98 12.42
C ASP A 27 5.58 12.53 10.95
N LEU A 28 4.47 12.80 10.25
CA LEU A 28 4.17 12.26 8.91
C LEU A 28 3.42 13.31 8.10
N THR A 29 3.81 13.60 6.86
CA THR A 29 3.12 14.61 6.04
C THR A 29 1.68 14.17 5.73
N GLU A 30 0.73 14.97 6.19
CA GLU A 30 -0.68 14.75 5.89
C GLU A 30 -1.01 15.09 4.43
N LEU A 31 -1.67 14.15 3.74
CA LEU A 31 -2.17 14.31 2.37
C LEU A 31 -3.70 14.39 2.37
N PRO A 32 -4.31 15.60 2.43
CA PRO A 32 -5.76 15.78 2.32
C PRO A 32 -6.25 15.51 0.89
N LEU A 33 -6.56 14.24 0.59
CA LEU A 33 -6.92 13.79 -0.76
C LEU A 33 -8.25 14.35 -1.30
N ASP A 34 -9.06 15.02 -0.48
CA ASP A 34 -10.19 15.84 -0.94
C ASP A 34 -9.74 17.02 -1.82
N LEU A 35 -8.52 17.53 -1.62
CA LEU A 35 -7.93 18.57 -2.46
C LEU A 35 -7.60 18.08 -3.89
N PHE A 36 -7.53 16.76 -4.13
CA PHE A 36 -7.17 16.17 -5.43
C PHE A 36 -8.12 16.54 -6.57
N TYR A 37 -9.38 16.87 -6.25
CA TYR A 37 -10.43 17.19 -7.21
C TYR A 37 -10.40 18.67 -7.68
N TYR A 38 -9.47 19.48 -7.15
CA TYR A 38 -9.32 20.89 -7.48
C TYR A 38 -7.92 21.18 -8.03
N ALA A 39 -7.79 21.93 -9.13
CA ALA A 39 -6.50 22.20 -9.77
C ALA A 39 -5.45 22.79 -8.81
N LYS A 40 -5.81 23.81 -8.01
CA LYS A 40 -4.93 24.38 -6.97
C LYS A 40 -4.58 23.38 -5.86
N GLY A 41 -5.53 22.49 -5.53
CA GLY A 41 -5.35 21.46 -4.51
C GLY A 41 -4.40 20.35 -4.95
N ARG A 42 -4.41 19.98 -6.25
CA ARG A 42 -3.39 19.09 -6.84
C ARG A 42 -1.99 19.68 -6.71
N THR A 43 -1.78 20.96 -7.03
CA THR A 43 -0.48 21.62 -6.84
C THR A 43 -0.02 21.53 -5.38
N GLN A 44 -0.91 21.82 -4.42
CA GLN A 44 -0.60 21.73 -2.99
C GLN A 44 -0.26 20.30 -2.54
N LEU A 45 -0.92 19.28 -3.11
CA LEU A 45 -0.64 17.87 -2.82
C LEU A 45 0.66 17.38 -3.46
N VAL A 46 1.02 17.87 -4.65
CA VAL A 46 2.31 17.58 -5.30
C VAL A 46 3.48 18.13 -4.49
N GLU A 47 3.42 19.38 -4.04
CA GLU A 47 4.49 19.95 -3.21
C GLU A 47 4.59 19.28 -1.83
N ARG A 48 3.46 18.85 -1.24
CA ARG A 48 3.47 17.99 -0.03
C ARG A 48 4.17 16.66 -0.28
N ILE A 49 3.89 16.00 -1.41
CA ILE A 49 4.52 14.73 -1.78
C ILE A 49 6.02 14.88 -2.02
N LYS A 50 6.47 15.97 -2.66
CA LYS A 50 7.90 16.27 -2.81
C LYS A 50 8.58 16.44 -1.45
N HIS A 51 8.05 17.31 -0.60
CA HIS A 51 8.58 17.54 0.75
C HIS A 51 8.68 16.23 1.54
N ALA A 52 7.63 15.42 1.53
CA ALA A 52 7.55 14.15 2.24
C ALA A 52 8.52 13.07 1.71
N LEU A 53 8.97 13.18 0.45
CA LEU A 53 10.05 12.38 -0.14
C LEU A 53 11.45 12.96 0.18
N GLU A 54 11.56 14.28 0.41
CA GLU A 54 12.82 14.97 0.76
C GLU A 54 13.21 14.79 2.24
N VAL A 55 12.24 14.48 3.12
CA VAL A 55 12.47 14.31 4.58
C VAL A 55 12.15 12.90 5.10
N ASP A 56 11.98 11.92 4.20
CA ASP A 56 11.66 10.51 4.49
C ASP A 56 10.39 10.29 5.35
N ASP A 57 9.42 11.22 5.34
CA ASP A 57 8.21 11.13 6.17
C ASP A 57 7.04 10.33 5.54
N LEU A 58 7.16 9.90 4.27
CA LEU A 58 6.21 8.98 3.61
C LEU A 58 6.25 7.52 4.13
N GLY A 59 6.48 7.35 5.44
CA GLY A 59 6.28 6.10 6.16
C GLY A 59 7.16 4.93 5.72
N PHE A 60 8.36 5.23 5.19
CA PHE A 60 9.31 4.22 4.71
C PHE A 60 9.97 3.45 5.87
N TRP A 61 10.17 2.15 5.68
CA TRP A 61 10.93 1.27 6.56
C TRP A 61 11.72 0.26 5.70
N SER A 62 12.88 -0.19 6.18
CA SER A 62 13.83 -0.98 5.39
C SER A 62 13.27 -2.35 4.95
N PRO A 63 13.46 -2.77 3.68
CA PRO A 63 13.07 -4.10 3.22
C PRO A 63 14.14 -5.18 3.52
N TYR A 64 13.71 -6.44 3.45
CA TYR A 64 14.53 -7.68 3.43
C TYR A 64 15.10 -8.22 4.74
N GLU A 65 14.25 -8.49 5.72
CA GLU A 65 14.58 -9.37 6.84
C GLU A 65 13.65 -10.61 6.80
N ARG A 66 14.21 -11.80 7.04
CA ARG A 66 13.45 -13.03 7.36
C ARG A 66 13.39 -13.27 8.87
N THR A 67 14.14 -12.47 9.60
CA THR A 67 14.16 -12.30 11.04
C THR A 67 13.51 -10.96 11.39
N ILE A 68 13.49 -10.59 12.67
CA ILE A 68 13.06 -9.27 13.15
C ILE A 68 14.32 -8.41 13.34
N ALA A 69 14.51 -7.34 12.54
CA ALA A 69 15.69 -6.48 12.62
C ALA A 69 17.02 -7.28 12.50
N ASP A 70 18.12 -6.71 13.02
CA ASP A 70 19.43 -7.35 13.21
C ASP A 70 19.44 -8.54 14.22
N THR A 71 18.31 -9.23 14.45
CA THR A 71 18.23 -10.38 15.38
C THR A 71 18.16 -11.72 14.67
N ASP A 72 18.42 -12.81 15.40
CA ASP A 72 18.20 -14.19 14.92
C ASP A 72 16.73 -14.67 15.02
N VAL A 73 15.79 -13.82 15.46
CA VAL A 73 14.40 -14.21 15.74
C VAL A 73 13.59 -14.19 14.44
N LEU A 74 13.04 -15.33 14.03
CA LEU A 74 12.20 -15.44 12.83
C LEU A 74 10.89 -14.64 12.94
N ASP A 75 10.47 -14.02 11.83
CA ASP A 75 9.14 -13.41 11.73
C ASP A 75 8.02 -14.46 11.87
N ASN A 76 6.97 -14.08 12.60
CA ASN A 76 5.79 -14.89 12.90
C ASN A 76 4.47 -14.21 12.48
N MET A 77 4.56 -13.19 11.62
CA MET A 77 3.41 -12.51 11.01
C MET A 77 2.54 -13.48 10.19
N GLU A 78 1.28 -13.64 10.59
CA GLU A 78 0.30 -14.44 9.83
C GLU A 78 -0.32 -13.58 8.72
N LEU A 79 -0.18 -14.04 7.46
CA LEU A 79 -0.63 -13.31 6.27
C LEU A 79 -1.65 -14.08 5.43
N ILE A 80 -2.66 -13.36 4.94
CA ILE A 80 -3.52 -13.80 3.83
C ILE A 80 -3.60 -12.68 2.79
N ASN A 81 -3.08 -12.94 1.59
CA ASN A 81 -3.22 -12.07 0.43
C ASN A 81 -4.46 -12.50 -0.37
N ILE A 82 -5.42 -11.59 -0.57
CA ILE A 82 -6.56 -11.79 -1.46
C ILE A 82 -6.33 -10.96 -2.73
N PRO A 83 -6.32 -11.57 -3.93
CA PRO A 83 -6.09 -10.85 -5.18
C PRO A 83 -7.25 -9.88 -5.52
N LYS A 84 -7.13 -9.16 -6.63
CA LYS A 84 -8.21 -8.30 -7.15
C LYS A 84 -9.49 -9.11 -7.39
N TYR A 85 -10.64 -8.43 -7.29
CA TYR A 85 -11.94 -9.01 -7.65
C TYR A 85 -12.23 -8.71 -9.13
N THR A 86 -11.48 -9.37 -10.01
CA THR A 86 -11.63 -9.40 -11.48
C THR A 86 -11.81 -10.84 -11.97
N ASP A 87 -12.20 -11.00 -13.23
CA ASP A 87 -12.48 -12.33 -13.80
C ASP A 87 -11.24 -13.23 -13.87
N ASP A 88 -10.03 -12.67 -13.91
CA ASP A 88 -8.74 -13.38 -13.85
C ASP A 88 -8.60 -14.18 -12.54
N TYR A 89 -9.26 -13.73 -11.46
CA TYR A 89 -9.19 -14.31 -10.13
C TYR A 89 -10.56 -14.80 -9.63
N LYS A 90 -11.53 -15.03 -10.51
CA LYS A 90 -12.86 -15.55 -10.15
C LYS A 90 -12.77 -16.95 -9.52
N ASP A 91 -11.89 -17.80 -10.06
CA ASP A 91 -11.68 -19.19 -9.65
C ASP A 91 -10.62 -19.33 -8.53
N TYR A 92 -10.11 -18.21 -8.00
CA TYR A 92 -9.10 -18.22 -6.95
C TYR A 92 -9.65 -18.81 -5.63
N PRO A 93 -8.96 -19.75 -4.98
CA PRO A 93 -9.47 -20.44 -3.79
C PRO A 93 -9.55 -19.49 -2.57
N ARG A 94 -10.76 -18.99 -2.26
CA ARG A 94 -11.05 -18.19 -1.06
C ARG A 94 -11.59 -19.07 0.07
N HIS A 95 -11.13 -18.87 1.31
CA HIS A 95 -11.75 -19.48 2.50
C HIS A 95 -13.19 -18.95 2.69
N ASP A 96 -14.08 -19.76 3.27
CA ASP A 96 -15.53 -19.50 3.29
C ASP A 96 -15.92 -18.19 4.00
N ILE A 97 -15.12 -17.71 4.96
CA ILE A 97 -15.34 -16.39 5.59
C ILE A 97 -15.20 -15.23 4.59
N PHE A 98 -14.27 -15.34 3.63
CA PHE A 98 -14.07 -14.32 2.60
C PHE A 98 -15.12 -14.41 1.50
N LYS A 99 -15.64 -15.62 1.20
CA LYS A 99 -16.82 -15.79 0.34
C LYS A 99 -18.07 -15.17 0.97
N ALA A 100 -18.29 -15.41 2.27
CA ALA A 100 -19.46 -14.91 3.01
C ALA A 100 -19.50 -13.37 3.12
N HIS A 101 -18.35 -12.70 2.99
CA HIS A 101 -18.24 -11.24 3.03
C HIS A 101 -17.73 -10.63 1.70
N GLU A 102 -17.76 -11.41 0.60
CA GLU A 102 -17.11 -11.08 -0.67
C GLU A 102 -17.54 -9.72 -1.23
N ALA A 103 -18.83 -9.40 -1.20
CA ALA A 103 -19.35 -8.11 -1.69
C ALA A 103 -18.71 -6.91 -0.97
N VAL A 104 -18.60 -6.96 0.36
CA VAL A 104 -18.04 -5.86 1.18
C VAL A 104 -16.53 -5.76 0.98
N ILE A 105 -15.82 -6.90 0.92
CA ILE A 105 -14.37 -6.92 0.72
C ILE A 105 -14.02 -6.45 -0.70
N ALA A 106 -14.78 -6.85 -1.72
CA ALA A 106 -14.60 -6.41 -3.10
C ALA A 106 -14.90 -4.92 -3.27
N GLU A 107 -15.95 -4.40 -2.64
CA GLU A 107 -16.26 -2.97 -2.63
C GLU A 107 -15.15 -2.16 -1.95
N PHE A 108 -14.65 -2.63 -0.80
CA PHE A 108 -13.53 -2.01 -0.09
C PHE A 108 -12.25 -2.03 -0.95
N HIS A 109 -11.91 -3.16 -1.58
CA HIS A 109 -10.74 -3.28 -2.45
C HIS A 109 -10.80 -2.28 -3.63
N ARG A 110 -11.97 -2.14 -4.26
CA ARG A 110 -12.18 -1.14 -5.32
C ARG A 110 -12.10 0.30 -4.78
N LYS A 111 -12.64 0.59 -3.59
CA LYS A 111 -12.54 1.91 -2.95
C LYS A 111 -11.08 2.30 -2.65
N CYS A 112 -10.26 1.40 -2.10
CA CYS A 112 -8.83 1.64 -1.90
C CYS A 112 -8.11 2.05 -3.19
N TRP A 113 -8.41 1.36 -4.31
CA TRP A 113 -7.88 1.74 -5.62
C TRP A 113 -8.39 3.11 -6.09
N HIS A 114 -9.71 3.30 -6.17
CA HIS A 114 -10.30 4.48 -6.82
C HIS A 114 -10.15 5.77 -6.00
N GLN A 115 -10.17 5.70 -4.67
CA GLN A 115 -10.22 6.86 -3.77
C GLN A 115 -8.88 7.21 -3.13
N ILE A 116 -7.90 6.30 -3.15
CA ILE A 116 -6.59 6.49 -2.50
C ILE A 116 -5.46 6.27 -3.50
N ALA A 117 -5.29 5.04 -3.99
CA ALA A 117 -4.15 4.70 -4.84
C ALA A 117 -4.13 5.45 -6.18
N ARG A 118 -5.25 5.51 -6.92
CA ARG A 118 -5.31 6.24 -8.20
C ARG A 118 -5.01 7.75 -8.05
N PRO A 119 -5.59 8.49 -7.08
CA PRO A 119 -5.17 9.86 -6.78
C PRO A 119 -3.67 9.99 -6.51
N LEU A 120 -3.10 9.11 -5.68
CA LEU A 120 -1.66 9.14 -5.38
C LEU A 120 -0.80 8.89 -6.63
N PHE A 121 -1.15 7.93 -7.50
CA PHE A 121 -0.41 7.68 -8.74
C PHE A 121 -0.43 8.86 -9.72
N VAL A 122 -1.55 9.61 -9.80
CA VAL A 122 -1.60 10.86 -10.57
C VAL A 122 -0.70 11.92 -9.95
N LEU A 123 -0.70 12.06 -8.61
CA LEU A 123 0.16 13.03 -7.92
C LEU A 123 1.64 12.69 -8.02
N PHE A 124 2.02 11.41 -7.96
CA PHE A 124 3.39 10.94 -8.19
C PHE A 124 3.83 11.19 -9.63
N ALA A 125 2.96 10.97 -10.62
CA ALA A 125 3.25 11.29 -12.01
C ALA A 125 3.51 12.79 -12.20
N LEU A 126 2.65 13.64 -11.64
CA LEU A 126 2.82 15.10 -11.65
C LEU A 126 4.10 15.56 -10.93
N ALA A 127 4.42 14.97 -9.76
CA ALA A 127 5.66 15.27 -9.02
C ALA A 127 6.93 14.89 -9.80
N MET A 128 6.86 13.84 -10.61
CA MET A 128 7.93 13.37 -11.50
C MET A 128 7.90 14.01 -12.90
N GLU A 129 6.99 14.96 -13.16
CA GLU A 129 6.80 15.63 -14.46
C GLU A 129 6.50 14.68 -15.62
N LEU A 130 5.73 13.63 -15.33
CA LEU A 130 5.19 12.65 -16.26
C LEU A 130 3.72 12.98 -16.60
N LEU A 131 3.16 12.31 -17.61
CA LEU A 131 1.72 12.35 -17.91
C LEU A 131 0.91 11.82 -16.70
N GLU A 132 -0.21 12.46 -16.35
CA GLU A 132 -1.01 12.14 -15.15
C GLU A 132 -1.41 10.66 -15.04
N ASP A 133 -1.62 10.01 -16.17
CA ASP A 133 -2.05 8.62 -16.30
C ASP A 133 -0.89 7.61 -16.30
N TYR A 134 0.37 8.03 -16.43
CA TYR A 134 1.54 7.16 -16.59
C TYR A 134 1.59 6.01 -15.56
N PHE A 135 1.45 6.31 -14.27
CA PHE A 135 1.43 5.29 -13.22
C PHE A 135 0.06 4.61 -13.04
N VAL A 136 -1.01 5.19 -13.55
CA VAL A 136 -2.37 4.65 -13.48
C VAL A 136 -2.55 3.51 -14.50
N GLU A 137 -2.22 3.74 -15.77
CA GLU A 137 -2.31 2.75 -16.87
C GLU A 137 -1.59 1.44 -16.56
N ARG A 138 -0.44 1.58 -15.87
CA ARG A 138 0.48 0.51 -15.49
C ARG A 138 0.02 -0.27 -14.26
N ARG A 139 -1.10 0.11 -13.62
CA ARG A 139 -1.57 -0.45 -12.33
C ARG A 139 -3.08 -0.71 -12.27
N GLU A 140 -3.77 -0.61 -13.39
CA GLU A 140 -5.23 -0.62 -13.49
C GLU A 140 -5.87 -1.82 -12.77
N TYR A 141 -6.96 -1.54 -12.04
CA TYR A 141 -7.67 -2.55 -11.27
C TYR A 141 -8.25 -3.67 -12.14
N GLY A 142 -8.75 -3.34 -13.33
CA GLY A 142 -9.40 -4.30 -14.24
C GLY A 142 -8.44 -5.20 -15.03
N LYS A 143 -7.12 -5.02 -14.90
CA LYS A 143 -6.08 -5.86 -15.52
C LYS A 143 -5.44 -6.77 -14.45
N PRO A 144 -4.95 -7.97 -14.80
CA PRO A 144 -4.23 -8.83 -13.85
C PRO A 144 -3.00 -8.13 -13.27
N SER A 145 -2.76 -8.32 -11.97
CA SER A 145 -1.50 -7.96 -11.30
C SER A 145 -1.33 -8.68 -9.97
N GLN A 146 -0.10 -8.74 -9.47
CA GLN A 146 0.22 -9.13 -8.07
C GLN A 146 -0.36 -8.17 -6.99
N GLY A 147 -1.32 -7.31 -7.35
CA GLY A 147 -2.02 -6.39 -6.44
C GLY A 147 -3.10 -7.09 -5.61
N HIS A 148 -3.13 -6.82 -4.31
CA HIS A 148 -3.90 -7.59 -3.34
C HIS A 148 -4.37 -6.76 -2.13
N LEU A 149 -5.41 -7.23 -1.44
CA LEU A 149 -5.60 -6.91 -0.03
C LEU A 149 -4.80 -7.91 0.81
N ARG A 150 -3.94 -7.43 1.71
CA ARG A 150 -3.27 -8.26 2.70
C ARG A 150 -3.96 -8.10 4.04
N TYR A 151 -4.52 -9.19 4.55
CA TYR A 151 -4.87 -9.34 5.95
C TYR A 151 -3.61 -9.78 6.68
N ALA A 152 -3.21 -9.03 7.69
CA ALA A 152 -1.99 -9.27 8.45
C ALA A 152 -2.26 -9.22 9.96
N LYS A 153 -1.73 -10.19 10.70
CA LYS A 153 -1.70 -10.20 12.16
C LYS A 153 -0.25 -10.08 12.60
N PHE A 154 0.07 -8.98 13.27
CA PHE A 154 1.42 -8.62 13.69
C PHE A 154 1.70 -9.09 15.12
N SER A 155 2.96 -9.42 15.40
CA SER A 155 3.51 -9.59 16.75
C SER A 155 4.12 -8.27 17.26
N ASP A 156 4.97 -8.32 18.29
CA ASP A 156 5.82 -7.16 18.79
C ASP A 156 8.73 -6.63 18.13
N GLY A 157 9.28 -5.55 17.44
CA GLY A 157 10.59 -4.89 17.55
C GLY A 157 10.39 -3.39 17.82
N SER A 158 11.41 -2.56 17.59
CA SER A 158 11.41 -1.12 17.96
C SER A 158 11.01 -0.18 16.82
N TYR A 159 9.97 0.64 17.03
CA TYR A 159 9.41 1.57 16.03
C TYR A 159 9.03 2.94 16.64
N ARG A 160 8.68 3.90 15.77
CA ARG A 160 7.96 5.13 16.15
C ARG A 160 6.45 4.91 16.04
N ASP A 161 5.69 5.37 17.03
CA ASP A 161 4.24 5.16 17.07
C ASP A 161 3.51 6.04 16.04
N ILE A 162 2.54 5.46 15.31
CA ILE A 162 1.72 6.23 14.36
C ILE A 162 0.45 6.72 15.06
N LYS A 163 0.31 8.05 15.13
CA LYS A 163 -0.81 8.70 15.81
C LYS A 163 -2.12 8.46 15.06
N TYR A 164 -3.09 7.81 15.72
CA TYR A 164 -4.41 7.60 15.13
C TYR A 164 -5.12 8.94 14.86
N LYS A 165 -5.50 9.17 13.60
CA LYS A 165 -6.36 10.28 13.18
C LYS A 165 -7.68 9.74 12.61
N LYS A 166 -8.81 10.31 13.03
CA LYS A 166 -10.13 9.85 12.58
C LYS A 166 -10.34 10.19 11.11
N GLY A 167 -10.51 9.16 10.28
CA GLY A 167 -10.75 9.29 8.84
C GLY A 167 -9.50 9.32 7.96
N SER A 168 -8.29 9.18 8.53
CA SER A 168 -7.08 8.96 7.74
C SER A 168 -6.88 7.49 7.39
N VAL A 169 -6.03 7.25 6.39
CA VAL A 169 -5.43 5.95 6.06
C VAL A 169 -3.92 6.17 6.01
N VAL A 170 -3.15 5.27 6.60
CA VAL A 170 -1.68 5.32 6.51
C VAL A 170 -1.26 4.79 5.14
N VAL A 171 -0.42 5.54 4.44
CA VAL A 171 0.20 5.14 3.18
C VAL A 171 1.68 4.83 3.48
N ASN A 172 2.17 3.71 2.98
CA ASN A 172 3.58 3.31 3.05
C ASN A 172 4.04 3.02 1.60
N ILE A 173 5.25 3.46 1.26
CA ILE A 173 5.92 3.13 0.00
C ILE A 173 6.85 1.93 0.25
N ALA A 174 6.42 0.76 -0.24
CA ALA A 174 7.03 -0.58 -0.12
C ALA A 174 6.62 -1.41 1.11
N ASP A 175 7.24 -2.59 1.27
CA ASP A 175 6.78 -3.66 2.15
C ASP A 175 7.51 -3.68 3.51
N THR A 176 6.83 -3.27 4.58
CA THR A 176 6.54 -4.08 5.80
C THR A 176 6.07 -3.17 6.94
N LEU A 177 5.17 -3.68 7.80
CA LEU A 177 4.62 -2.96 8.94
C LEU A 177 4.35 -3.93 10.10
N SER A 178 5.37 -4.25 10.88
CA SER A 178 5.27 -5.00 12.15
C SER A 178 5.88 -4.09 13.22
N PHE A 179 5.25 -3.75 14.35
CA PHE A 179 5.07 -4.63 15.53
C PHE A 179 4.02 -4.04 16.55
N MET A 180 4.25 -4.26 17.85
CA MET A 180 3.70 -3.64 19.08
C MET A 180 2.23 -3.90 19.51
N THR A 181 2.00 -4.98 20.28
CA THR A 181 0.96 -5.05 21.35
C THR A 181 1.25 -5.90 22.61
N LYS A 182 2.31 -6.73 22.70
CA LYS A 182 2.55 -7.63 23.86
C LYS A 182 1.36 -8.54 24.20
N ALA A 183 0.78 -9.14 23.15
CA ALA A 183 -0.26 -10.17 23.22
C ALA A 183 -1.58 -9.86 23.98
N PHE A 184 -1.78 -8.67 24.55
CA PHE A 184 -3.05 -8.32 25.21
C PHE A 184 -4.17 -7.94 24.22
N LEU A 185 -3.81 -7.54 23.00
CA LEU A 185 -4.74 -7.28 21.89
C LEU A 185 -4.15 -7.75 20.56
N SER A 186 -4.89 -8.58 19.82
CA SER A 186 -4.56 -8.96 18.44
C SER A 186 -4.95 -7.84 17.47
N ARG A 187 -3.97 -7.11 16.94
CA ARG A 187 -4.21 -6.14 15.85
C ARG A 187 -4.30 -6.90 14.53
N ILE A 188 -5.42 -6.72 13.82
CA ILE A 188 -5.57 -7.15 12.42
C ILE A 188 -5.43 -5.91 11.54
N GLY A 189 -4.38 -5.87 10.73
CA GLY A 189 -4.21 -4.89 9.66
C GLY A 189 -4.87 -5.35 8.36
N VAL A 190 -5.40 -4.40 7.59
CA VAL A 190 -5.78 -4.62 6.18
C VAL A 190 -5.00 -3.63 5.33
N LEU A 191 -4.03 -4.12 4.57
CA LEU A 191 -3.18 -3.31 3.69
C LEU A 191 -3.65 -3.49 2.24
N HIS A 192 -3.62 -2.42 1.43
CA HIS A 192 -3.86 -2.50 -0.01
C HIS A 192 -2.52 -2.46 -0.76
N GLY A 193 -1.99 -3.63 -1.11
CA GLY A 193 -0.75 -3.75 -1.88
C GLY A 193 -1.02 -3.50 -3.36
N CYS A 194 -0.64 -2.33 -3.88
CA CYS A 194 -0.72 -2.04 -5.31
C CYS A 194 0.58 -2.37 -6.04
N ARG A 195 0.53 -3.34 -6.98
CA ARG A 195 1.64 -3.74 -7.85
C ARG A 195 1.33 -3.42 -9.32
N PRO A 196 2.35 -3.13 -10.17
CA PRO A 196 2.17 -2.98 -11.62
C PRO A 196 1.47 -4.19 -12.23
N ASN A 197 0.72 -3.99 -13.31
CA ASN A 197 0.10 -5.09 -14.04
C ASN A 197 1.16 -6.05 -14.58
N ASP A 198 0.84 -7.35 -14.62
CA ASP A 198 1.86 -8.40 -14.80
C ASP A 198 2.67 -8.22 -16.10
N ASN A 199 2.04 -7.71 -17.17
CA ASN A 199 2.67 -7.44 -18.47
C ASN A 199 3.44 -6.10 -18.56
N VAL A 200 3.58 -5.33 -17.47
CA VAL A 200 4.25 -4.02 -17.50
C VAL A 200 5.78 -4.21 -17.44
N PRO A 201 6.56 -3.55 -18.32
CA PRO A 201 8.02 -3.59 -18.27
C PRO A 201 8.55 -2.94 -16.99
N VAL A 202 9.49 -3.61 -16.33
CA VAL A 202 10.25 -3.06 -15.21
C VAL A 202 11.43 -2.27 -15.76
N MET A 203 11.24 -0.97 -15.94
CA MET A 203 12.26 -0.03 -16.43
C MET A 203 12.14 1.34 -15.77
N THR A 204 13.24 2.10 -15.76
CA THR A 204 13.30 3.47 -15.24
C THR A 204 12.34 4.39 -15.99
N ALA A 205 11.58 5.21 -15.26
CA ALA A 205 10.61 6.13 -15.86
C ALA A 205 11.33 7.31 -16.54
N PRO A 206 10.88 7.76 -17.74
CA PRO A 206 11.47 8.87 -18.47
C PRO A 206 11.06 10.23 -17.86
N SER A 207 11.51 10.47 -16.63
CA SER A 207 11.10 11.60 -15.79
C SER A 207 12.07 12.79 -15.93
N PRO A 208 11.61 13.96 -16.41
CA PRO A 208 12.41 15.18 -16.47
C PRO A 208 12.90 15.65 -15.10
N PHE A 209 12.18 15.31 -14.03
CA PHE A 209 12.60 15.54 -12.65
C PHE A 209 13.82 14.68 -12.28
N LEU A 210 13.78 13.36 -12.54
CA LEU A 210 14.92 12.47 -12.29
C LEU A 210 16.15 12.82 -13.16
N GLU A 211 15.95 13.30 -14.40
CA GLU A 211 17.05 13.80 -15.22
C GLU A 211 17.75 15.02 -14.60
N ARG A 212 17.00 15.99 -14.07
CA ARG A 212 17.59 17.17 -13.40
C ARG A 212 18.30 16.83 -12.09
N LEU A 213 17.89 15.76 -11.40
CA LEU A 213 18.59 15.23 -10.24
C LEU A 213 19.83 14.40 -10.62
N GLY A 214 20.09 14.15 -11.91
CA GLY A 214 21.20 13.31 -12.38
C GLY A 214 21.01 11.81 -12.11
N LEU A 215 19.79 11.38 -11.77
CA LEU A 215 19.48 10.01 -11.34
C LEU A 215 19.22 9.03 -12.50
N ILE A 216 19.16 9.53 -13.74
CA ILE A 216 19.02 8.70 -14.96
C ILE A 216 20.39 8.53 -15.60
N SER A 217 20.86 7.27 -15.70
CA SER A 217 22.11 6.91 -16.36
C SER A 217 21.94 6.73 -17.88
N ASP A 218 23.05 6.62 -18.61
CA ASP A 218 22.99 6.32 -20.03
C ASP A 218 22.53 4.88 -20.32
N ALA A 219 22.61 3.97 -19.36
CA ALA A 219 22.00 2.65 -19.47
C ALA A 219 20.46 2.76 -19.45
N ASP A 220 19.90 3.60 -18.57
CA ASP A 220 18.46 3.88 -18.51
C ASP A 220 17.95 4.53 -19.79
N ARG A 221 18.69 5.53 -20.32
CA ARG A 221 18.34 6.22 -21.59
C ARG A 221 18.32 5.29 -22.80
N ASN A 222 19.16 4.25 -22.79
CA ASN A 222 19.27 3.29 -23.90
C ASN A 222 18.45 2.00 -23.68
N ALA A 223 17.81 1.84 -22.51
CA ALA A 223 16.94 0.72 -22.20
C ALA A 223 15.71 0.71 -23.13
N LYS A 224 15.24 -0.50 -23.47
CA LYS A 224 14.13 -0.70 -24.41
C LYS A 224 13.11 -1.62 -23.77
N GLU A 225 11.84 -1.22 -23.84
CA GLU A 225 10.69 -1.97 -23.31
C GLU A 225 10.67 -3.44 -23.77
N LYS A 226 11.02 -3.71 -25.03
CA LYS A 226 11.10 -5.07 -25.58
C LYS A 226 12.19 -5.98 -24.98
N ASP A 227 13.14 -5.40 -24.24
CA ASP A 227 14.28 -6.07 -23.61
C ASP A 227 14.16 -6.06 -22.07
N ALA A 228 13.07 -5.53 -21.52
CA ALA A 228 12.81 -5.44 -20.09
C ALA A 228 12.04 -6.68 -19.56
N VAL A 229 12.28 -7.02 -18.30
CA VAL A 229 11.52 -8.07 -17.59
C VAL A 229 10.13 -7.53 -17.21
N THR A 230 9.11 -8.38 -17.32
CA THR A 230 7.72 -8.08 -16.98
C THR A 230 7.46 -8.17 -15.47
N ALA A 231 6.58 -7.31 -14.93
CA ALA A 231 6.32 -7.22 -13.50
C ALA A 231 5.67 -8.47 -12.87
N GLY A 232 5.13 -9.39 -13.68
CA GLY A 232 4.63 -10.70 -13.25
C GLY A 232 5.68 -11.82 -13.17
N GLY A 233 6.90 -11.57 -13.66
CA GLY A 233 7.92 -12.59 -13.96
C GLY A 233 8.19 -12.74 -15.45
#